data_AF-A0A534C9M0-F1
#
_entry.id   AF-A0A534C9M0-F1
#
_cell.length_a   1.000
_cell.length_b   1.000
_cell.length_c   1.000
_cell.angle_alpha   90.00
_cell.angle_beta   90.00
_cell.angle_gamma   90.00
#
_symmetry.space_group_name_H-M   'P 1'
#
loop_
_entity.id
_entity.type
_entity.pdbx_description
1 polymer ?
#
loop_
_entity_poly.entity_id
_entity_poly.type
_entity_poly.pdbx_seq_one_letter_code
_entity_poly.pdbx_strand_id
1 'polypeptide(L)'
;FVVPFGHAHCVRVGAELTVVTWGAMVERCEQAARLSGVDTEVLDLRTLSPWDRAAVLVSVEKTHRCLIVHEDNLTAGFGAEIAATLAQEAFFSLDAPIERLAMPDIPSPHSPVLLEAAVPGVERITRAIRQIASV
;
A
#
# COMPACT_ATOMS: atom_id res chain seq x y z
N PHE A 1 -26.71 -4.56 -4.43
CA PHE A 1 -25.61 -4.76 -5.40
C PHE A 1 -24.60 -5.73 -4.80
N VAL A 2 -23.73 -6.35 -5.60
CA VAL A 2 -22.67 -7.27 -5.14
C VAL A 2 -21.29 -6.74 -5.57
N VAL A 3 -20.26 -7.02 -4.79
CA VAL A 3 -18.87 -6.69 -5.12
C VAL A 3 -18.16 -7.96 -5.60
N PRO A 4 -17.58 -7.98 -6.82
CA PRO A 4 -16.89 -9.16 -7.32
C PRO A 4 -15.56 -9.38 -6.59
N PHE A 5 -15.21 -10.64 -6.37
CA PHE A 5 -13.87 -11.01 -5.89
C PHE A 5 -12.80 -10.71 -6.93
N GLY A 6 -11.58 -10.44 -6.47
CA GLY A 6 -10.42 -10.17 -7.33
C GLY A 6 -10.49 -8.86 -8.12
N HIS A 7 -11.31 -7.91 -7.66
CA HIS A 7 -11.40 -6.57 -8.24
C HIS A 7 -11.06 -5.53 -7.17
N ALA A 8 -9.94 -4.84 -7.37
CA ALA A 8 -9.53 -3.74 -6.52
C ALA A 8 -10.41 -2.51 -6.76
N HIS A 9 -10.30 -1.55 -5.86
CA HIS A 9 -10.98 -0.27 -5.96
C HIS A 9 -10.03 0.88 -5.72
N CYS A 10 -10.02 1.81 -6.67
CA CYS A 10 -9.33 3.08 -6.53
C CYS A 10 -10.14 3.99 -5.61
N VAL A 11 -9.69 4.14 -4.37
CA VAL A 11 -10.33 4.97 -3.33
C VAL A 11 -10.00 6.44 -3.57
N ARG A 12 -8.79 6.72 -4.06
CA ARG A 12 -8.32 8.05 -4.45
C ARG A 12 -7.53 7.92 -5.74
N VAL A 13 -7.87 8.71 -6.76
CA VAL A 13 -7.08 8.81 -8.00
C VAL A 13 -5.87 9.71 -7.78
N GLY A 14 -4.72 9.33 -8.33
CA GLY A 14 -3.51 10.16 -8.39
C GLY A 14 -2.57 9.74 -9.52
N ALA A 15 -1.47 10.47 -9.68
CA ALA A 15 -0.52 10.28 -10.79
C ALA A 15 0.96 10.21 -10.35
N GLU A 16 1.32 10.48 -9.10
CA GLU A 16 2.74 10.55 -8.66
C GLU A 16 3.20 9.32 -7.85
N LEU A 17 2.29 8.66 -7.13
CA LEU A 17 2.63 7.49 -6.32
C LEU A 17 1.42 6.58 -6.15
N THR A 18 1.60 5.27 -6.27
CA THR A 18 0.57 4.27 -5.97
C THR A 18 0.75 3.73 -4.56
N VAL A 19 -0.30 3.83 -3.74
CA VAL A 19 -0.42 3.12 -2.46
C VAL A 19 -1.32 1.91 -2.66
N VAL A 20 -0.79 0.70 -2.42
CA VAL A 20 -1.57 -0.54 -2.43
C VAL A 20 -1.83 -0.96 -0.99
N THR A 21 -3.10 -1.18 -0.64
CA THR A 21 -3.54 -1.45 0.75
C THR A 21 -4.82 -2.27 0.78
N TRP A 22 -5.26 -2.68 1.97
CA TRP A 22 -6.51 -3.40 2.21
C TRP A 22 -6.92 -3.31 3.69
N GLY A 23 -8.16 -3.73 3.98
CA GLY A 23 -8.67 -3.83 5.36
C GLY A 23 -8.68 -2.48 6.09
N ALA A 24 -8.27 -2.47 7.35
CA ALA A 24 -8.30 -1.27 8.19
C ALA A 24 -7.28 -0.20 7.75
N MET A 25 -6.29 -0.57 6.93
CA MET A 25 -5.27 0.38 6.45
C MET A 25 -5.79 1.32 5.36
N VAL A 26 -6.91 1.01 4.71
CA VAL A 26 -7.48 1.82 3.60
C VAL A 26 -7.74 3.27 4.05
N GLU A 27 -8.45 3.44 5.16
CA GLU A 27 -8.80 4.76 5.71
C GLU A 27 -7.53 5.56 6.09
N ARG A 28 -6.58 4.89 6.73
CA ARG A 28 -5.30 5.51 7.13
C ARG A 28 -4.48 5.96 5.92
N CYS A 29 -4.46 5.15 4.86
CA CYS A 29 -3.79 5.46 3.60
C CYS A 29 -4.45 6.63 2.87
N GLU A 30 -5.79 6.68 2.81
CA GLU A 30 -6.51 7.79 2.20
C GLU A 30 -6.24 9.10 2.94
N GLN A 31 -6.30 9.07 4.28
CA GLN A 31 -5.98 10.24 5.10
C GLN A 31 -4.52 10.68 4.93
N ALA A 32 -3.58 9.74 4.96
CA ALA A 32 -2.16 10.02 4.78
C ALA A 32 -1.86 10.61 3.39
N ALA A 33 -2.50 10.09 2.33
CA ALA A 33 -2.40 10.63 0.98
C ALA A 33 -2.83 12.11 0.94
N ARG A 34 -3.96 12.47 1.57
CA ARG A 34 -4.43 13.86 1.66
C ARG A 34 -3.45 14.76 2.42
N LEU A 35 -2.89 14.27 3.53
CA LEU A 35 -1.95 15.04 4.37
C LEU A 35 -0.56 15.17 3.74
N SER A 36 -0.17 14.23 2.89
CA SER A 36 1.17 14.19 2.29
C SER A 36 1.43 15.39 1.38
N GLY A 37 0.41 15.87 0.67
CA GLY A 37 0.54 16.86 -0.40
C GLY A 37 1.03 16.28 -1.74
N VAL A 38 1.27 14.96 -1.81
CA VAL A 38 1.69 14.23 -3.01
C VAL A 38 0.46 13.71 -3.74
N ASP A 39 0.46 13.72 -5.07
CA ASP A 39 -0.68 13.20 -5.83
C ASP A 39 -0.72 11.66 -5.85
N THR A 40 -1.24 11.12 -4.77
CA THR A 40 -1.17 9.69 -4.43
C THR A 40 -2.43 8.93 -4.87
N GLU A 41 -2.29 7.95 -5.75
CA GLU A 41 -3.34 6.96 -5.99
C GLU A 41 -3.41 5.97 -4.83
N VAL A 42 -4.61 5.66 -4.33
CA VAL A 42 -4.81 4.67 -3.26
C VAL A 42 -5.72 3.55 -3.77
N LEU A 43 -5.14 2.35 -3.88
CA LEU A 43 -5.83 1.12 -4.26
C LEU A 43 -6.14 0.27 -3.03
N ASP A 44 -7.42 0.02 -2.80
CA ASP A 44 -7.93 -1.02 -1.89
C ASP A 44 -8.08 -2.34 -2.65
N LEU A 45 -7.29 -3.35 -2.30
CA LEU A 45 -7.31 -4.65 -2.99
C LEU A 45 -8.63 -5.40 -2.83
N ARG A 46 -9.29 -5.27 -1.68
CA ARG A 46 -10.49 -6.03 -1.24
C ARG A 46 -10.32 -7.55 -1.14
N THR A 47 -9.68 -8.18 -2.12
CA THR A 47 -9.42 -9.62 -2.22
C THR A 47 -7.91 -9.85 -2.28
N LEU A 48 -7.38 -10.70 -1.40
CA LEU A 48 -5.96 -11.08 -1.43
C LEU A 48 -5.70 -12.32 -2.29
N SER A 49 -6.70 -13.20 -2.44
CA SER A 49 -6.57 -14.40 -3.27
C SER A 49 -7.91 -14.77 -3.93
N PRO A 50 -8.02 -14.70 -5.27
CA PRO A 50 -7.07 -14.06 -6.20
C PRO A 50 -7.11 -12.53 -6.05
N TRP A 51 -5.95 -11.88 -5.97
CA TRP A 51 -5.87 -10.42 -5.93
C TRP A 51 -5.88 -9.80 -7.34
N ASP A 52 -6.28 -8.54 -7.42
CA ASP A 52 -6.34 -7.78 -8.67
C ASP A 52 -4.96 -7.27 -9.08
N ARG A 53 -4.14 -8.21 -9.55
CA ARG A 53 -2.79 -7.96 -10.04
C ARG A 53 -2.77 -6.94 -11.18
N ALA A 54 -3.74 -7.01 -12.08
CA ALA A 54 -3.81 -6.14 -13.25
C ALA A 54 -4.03 -4.67 -12.86
N ALA A 55 -4.95 -4.40 -11.92
CA ALA A 55 -5.17 -3.04 -11.44
C ALA A 55 -3.92 -2.44 -10.80
N VAL A 56 -3.18 -3.22 -10.01
CA VAL A 56 -1.94 -2.74 -9.37
C VAL A 56 -0.86 -2.42 -10.40
N LEU A 57 -0.67 -3.25 -11.43
CA LEU A 57 0.30 -2.98 -12.49
C LEU A 57 -0.05 -1.72 -13.28
N VAL A 58 -1.31 -1.58 -13.70
CA VAL A 58 -1.78 -0.39 -14.43
C VAL A 58 -1.56 0.89 -13.62
N SER A 59 -1.82 0.82 -12.31
CA SER A 59 -1.63 1.93 -11.39
C SER A 59 -0.15 2.29 -11.25
N VAL A 60 0.73 1.30 -11.04
CA VAL A 60 2.18 1.54 -10.90
C VAL A 60 2.83 1.97 -12.22
N GLU A 61 2.40 1.45 -13.37
CA GLU A 61 2.86 1.92 -14.68
C GLU A 61 2.53 3.38 -14.94
N LYS A 62 1.40 3.85 -14.38
CA LYS A 62 1.01 5.26 -14.46
C LYS A 62 1.79 6.14 -13.49
N THR A 63 2.04 5.68 -12.26
CA THR A 63 2.62 6.53 -11.20
C THR A 63 4.12 6.35 -10.99
N HIS A 64 4.72 5.33 -11.60
CA HIS A 64 6.15 4.99 -11.53
C HIS A 64 6.73 4.71 -10.14
N ARG A 65 5.92 4.75 -9.08
CA ARG A 65 6.31 4.54 -7.68
C ARG A 65 5.25 3.77 -6.92
N CYS A 66 5.67 2.91 -5.99
CA CYS A 66 4.77 2.06 -5.21
C CYS A 66 5.14 2.02 -3.72
N LEU A 67 4.14 2.26 -2.88
CA LEU A 67 4.16 2.00 -1.45
C LEU A 67 3.09 0.95 -1.12
N ILE A 68 3.48 -0.16 -0.51
CA ILE A 68 2.55 -1.19 -0.06
C ILE A 68 2.35 -1.04 1.45
N VAL A 69 1.11 -0.91 1.91
CA VAL A 69 0.80 -0.71 3.34
C VAL A 69 -0.15 -1.80 3.83
N HIS A 70 0.21 -2.48 4.91
CA HIS A 70 -0.66 -3.47 5.55
C HIS A 70 -0.38 -3.64 7.04
N GLU A 71 -1.31 -4.25 7.77
CA GLU A 71 -1.22 -4.42 9.23
C GLU A 71 -0.57 -5.75 9.67
N ASP A 72 -0.38 -6.70 8.75
CA ASP A 72 0.36 -7.94 9.02
C ASP A 72 1.87 -7.69 9.21
N ASN A 73 2.58 -8.73 9.64
CA ASN A 73 4.04 -8.73 9.76
C ASN A 73 4.73 -8.39 8.42
N LEU A 74 5.85 -7.68 8.51
CA LEU A 74 6.68 -7.35 7.35
C LEU A 74 7.23 -8.61 6.67
N THR A 75 7.74 -9.57 7.44
CA THR A 75 8.25 -10.84 6.91
C THR A 75 7.09 -11.78 6.62
N ALA A 76 7.12 -12.39 5.43
CA ALA A 76 6.07 -13.30 4.93
C ALA A 76 4.65 -12.69 4.87
N GLY A 77 4.51 -11.37 5.01
CA GLY A 77 3.27 -10.65 4.76
C GLY A 77 2.96 -10.56 3.25
N PHE A 78 1.68 -10.40 2.91
CA PHE A 78 1.23 -10.39 1.52
C PHE A 78 1.85 -9.26 0.68
N GLY A 79 2.33 -8.18 1.31
CA GLY A 79 3.08 -7.14 0.60
C GLY A 79 4.36 -7.65 -0.08
N ALA A 80 4.93 -8.79 0.35
CA ALA A 80 6.06 -9.42 -0.33
C ALA A 80 5.68 -9.97 -1.71
N GLU A 81 4.49 -10.57 -1.83
CA GLU A 81 3.97 -11.12 -3.09
C GLU A 81 3.73 -10.00 -4.12
N ILE A 82 3.13 -8.89 -3.66
CA ILE A 82 2.90 -7.71 -4.49
C ILE A 82 4.23 -7.12 -4.96
N ALA A 83 5.20 -6.97 -4.05
CA ALA A 83 6.52 -6.43 -4.39
C ALA A 83 7.28 -7.34 -5.38
N ALA A 84 7.26 -8.66 -5.18
CA ALA A 84 7.87 -9.61 -6.10
C ALA A 84 7.22 -9.53 -7.49
N THR A 85 5.90 -9.45 -7.55
CA THR A 85 5.14 -9.30 -8.79
C THR A 85 5.49 -8.00 -9.50
N LEU A 86 5.58 -6.87 -8.80
CA LEU A 86 5.94 -5.58 -9.40
C LEU A 86 7.40 -5.58 -9.88
N ALA A 87 8.31 -6.18 -9.12
CA ALA A 87 9.72 -6.29 -9.51
C ALA A 87 9.93 -7.19 -10.73
N GLN A 88 9.11 -8.23 -10.92
CA GLN A 88 9.14 -9.07 -12.11
C GLN A 88 8.40 -8.42 -13.29
N GLU A 89 7.26 -7.81 -12.95
CA GLU A 89 6.19 -7.25 -13.78
C GLU A 89 6.48 -5.93 -14.51
N ALA A 90 6.97 -5.00 -13.70
CA ALA A 90 6.93 -3.56 -13.94
C ALA A 90 8.26 -2.89 -13.58
N PHE A 91 9.36 -3.66 -13.53
CA PHE A 91 10.69 -3.16 -13.15
C PHE A 91 11.10 -1.90 -13.92
N PHE A 92 10.89 -1.90 -15.24
CA PHE A 92 11.25 -0.78 -16.11
C PHE A 92 10.31 0.43 -15.99
N SER A 93 9.18 0.27 -15.30
CA SER A 93 8.24 1.35 -15.06
C SER A 93 8.50 2.05 -13.72
N LEU A 94 9.43 1.56 -12.89
CA LEU A 94 9.69 2.08 -11.55
C LEU A 94 10.83 3.11 -11.53
N ASP A 95 10.55 4.29 -11.01
CA ASP A 95 11.51 5.38 -10.78
C ASP A 95 12.08 5.39 -9.35
N ALA A 96 11.51 4.58 -8.45
CA ALA A 96 11.96 4.42 -7.08
C ALA A 96 11.80 2.96 -6.61
N PRO A 97 12.55 2.53 -5.58
CA PRO A 97 12.35 1.22 -4.96
C PRO A 97 10.90 1.01 -4.51
N ILE A 98 10.41 -0.23 -4.62
CA ILE A 98 9.12 -0.61 -4.04
C ILE A 98 9.30 -0.67 -2.52
N GLU A 99 8.57 0.18 -1.81
CA GLU A 99 8.62 0.23 -0.35
C GLU A 99 7.44 -0.50 0.28
N ARG A 100 7.69 -1.09 1.45
CA ARG A 100 6.67 -1.80 2.23
C ARG A 100 6.61 -1.25 3.64
N LEU A 101 5.42 -0.86 4.06
CA LEU A 101 5.15 -0.35 5.39
C LEU A 101 4.16 -1.27 6.11
N ALA A 102 4.69 -1.98 7.11
CA ALA A 102 3.96 -3.01 7.82
C ALA A 102 4.19 -2.96 9.34
N MET A 103 3.47 -3.83 10.06
CA MET A 103 3.81 -4.11 11.46
C MET A 103 5.21 -4.75 11.51
N PRO A 104 6.06 -4.41 12.51
CA PRO A 104 7.33 -5.12 12.70
C PRO A 104 7.10 -6.61 12.99
N ASP A 105 8.13 -7.44 12.82
CA ASP A 105 8.08 -8.88 13.04
C ASP A 105 8.04 -9.24 14.54
N ILE A 106 6.89 -8.95 15.16
CA ILE A 106 6.59 -9.19 16.55
C ILE A 106 5.24 -9.90 16.69
N PRO A 107 4.98 -10.62 17.79
CA PRO A 107 3.64 -11.08 18.11
C PRO A 107 2.68 -9.90 18.24
N SER A 108 1.46 -10.03 17.73
CA SER A 108 0.43 -9.00 17.84
C SER A 108 0.22 -8.59 19.30
N PRO A 109 0.42 -7.31 19.66
CA PRO A 109 0.22 -6.86 21.03
C PRO A 109 -1.25 -6.97 21.46
N HIS A 110 -1.51 -7.41 22.69
CA HIS A 110 -2.87 -7.42 23.25
C HIS A 110 -3.33 -6.03 23.73
N SER A 111 -2.39 -5.21 24.22
CA SER A 111 -2.70 -3.84 24.63
C SER A 111 -3.07 -3.00 23.41
N PRO A 112 -4.25 -2.34 23.38
CA PRO A 112 -4.64 -1.49 22.26
C PRO A 112 -3.64 -0.37 21.96
N VAL A 113 -3.00 0.19 23.00
CA VAL A 113 -1.99 1.24 22.86
C VAL A 113 -0.74 0.71 22.16
N LEU A 114 -0.34 -0.52 22.47
CA LEU A 114 0.84 -1.13 21.83
C LEU A 114 0.51 -1.60 20.42
N LEU A 115 -0.70 -2.11 20.18
CA LEU A 115 -1.15 -2.48 18.84
C LEU A 115 -1.15 -1.25 17.93
N GLU A 116 -1.76 -0.15 18.37
CA GLU A 116 -1.80 1.11 17.61
C GLU A 116 -0.40 1.65 17.30
N ALA A 117 0.55 1.51 18.23
CA ALA A 117 1.93 1.89 18.00
C ALA A 117 2.68 0.95 17.03
N ALA A 118 2.26 -0.31 16.92
CA ALA A 118 2.89 -1.32 16.08
C ALA A 118 2.40 -1.26 14.62
N VAL A 119 1.09 -1.12 14.41
CA VAL A 119 0.52 -1.00 13.06
C VAL A 119 0.86 0.35 12.41
N PRO A 120 0.92 0.44 11.07
CA PRO A 120 1.15 1.71 10.39
C PRO A 120 0.11 2.79 10.76
N GLY A 121 0.57 3.85 11.42
CA GLY A 121 -0.22 5.06 11.68
C GLY A 121 -0.19 6.05 10.52
N VAL A 122 -1.14 6.98 10.50
CA VAL A 122 -1.30 8.00 9.44
C VAL A 122 -0.03 8.83 9.25
N GLU A 123 0.63 9.25 10.34
CA GLU A 123 1.85 10.06 10.29
C GLU A 123 3.02 9.28 9.69
N ARG A 124 3.12 7.97 10.01
CA ARG A 124 4.17 7.08 9.49
C ARG A 124 3.97 6.84 7.99
N ILE A 125 2.72 6.62 7.56
CA ILE A 125 2.37 6.48 6.14
C ILE A 125 2.63 7.79 5.38
N THR A 126 2.21 8.93 5.93
CA THR A 126 2.41 10.27 5.31
C THR A 126 3.89 10.55 5.07
N ARG A 127 4.73 10.21 6.05
CA ARG A 127 6.18 10.36 5.92
C ARG A 127 6.76 9.47 4.84
N ALA A 128 6.34 8.20 4.78
CA ALA A 128 6.80 7.26 3.76
C ALA A 128 6.42 7.75 2.34
N ILE A 129 5.19 8.23 2.14
CA ILE A 129 4.74 8.81 0.86
C ILE A 129 5.67 9.96 0.44
N ARG A 130 5.92 10.93 1.34
CA ARG A 130 6.80 12.08 1.05
C ARG A 130 8.23 11.68 0.74
N GLN A 131 8.76 10.69 1.47
CA GLN A 131 10.11 10.18 1.24
C GLN A 131 10.25 9.54 -0.13
N ILE A 132 9.32 8.66 -0.50
CA ILE A 132 9.34 8.00 -1.80
C ILE A 132 9.17 9.02 -2.92
N ALA A 133 8.26 9.99 -2.80
CA ALA A 133 8.05 11.02 -3.81
C ALA A 133 9.25 11.97 -4.01
N SER A 134 10.18 12.03 -3.06
CA SER A 134 11.35 12.93 -3.12
C SER A 134 12.59 12.35 -3.82
N VAL A 135 12.57 11.06 -4.15
CA VAL A 135 13.65 10.37 -4.88
C VAL A 135 13.70 10.82 -6.33
#